data_AF-A0A955DEI8-F1
#
_entry.id   AF-A0A955DEI8-F1
#
_cell.length_a   1.000
_cell.length_b   1.000
_cell.length_c   1.000
_cell.angle_alpha   90.00
_cell.angle_beta   90.00
_cell.angle_gamma   90.00
#
_symmetry.space_group_name_H-M   'P 1'
#
loop_
_entity.id
_entity.type
_entity.pdbx_description
1 polymer ?
#
loop_
_entity_poly.entity_id
_entity_poly.type
_entity_poly.pdbx_seq_one_letter_code
_entity_poly.pdbx_strand_id
1 'polypeptide(L)'
;GVLPAQKLAQTRPGARGALLFHACVPIAEFGRAWPVDVPVQVHAMENDPFFVDEGDLAAAHALVDAAAHAELVLYPGHQHLFADASLPSYDRPAAARLIRRTLDFLAGC
;
A
#
# COMPACT_ATOMS: atom_id res chain seq x y z
N GLY A 1 -5.39 -8.92 -1.72
CA GLY A 1 -5.44 -9.01 -0.24
C GLY A 1 -5.56 -7.66 0.47
N VAL A 2 -5.54 -6.52 -0.23
CA VAL A 2 -5.53 -5.18 0.39
C VAL A 2 -6.81 -4.88 1.19
N LEU A 3 -8.00 -5.18 0.66
CA LEU A 3 -9.27 -4.89 1.35
C LEU A 3 -9.32 -5.40 2.80
N PRO A 4 -9.08 -6.70 3.10
CA PRO A 4 -9.06 -7.15 4.48
C PRO A 4 -7.90 -6.57 5.30
N ALA A 5 -6.73 -6.33 4.71
CA ALA A 5 -5.60 -5.73 5.41
C ALA A 5 -5.89 -4.30 5.87
N GLN A 6 -6.41 -3.46 4.96
CA GLN A 6 -6.77 -2.08 5.26
C GLN A 6 -7.94 -2.00 6.24
N LYS A 7 -8.97 -2.84 6.07
CA LYS A 7 -10.07 -2.95 7.03
C LYS A 7 -9.54 -3.27 8.44
N LEU A 8 -8.69 -4.30 8.58
CA LEU A 8 -8.13 -4.66 9.87
C LEU A 8 -7.26 -3.55 10.46
N ALA A 9 -6.43 -2.90 9.65
CA ALA A 9 -5.61 -1.77 10.10
C ALA A 9 -6.46 -0.62 10.66
N GLN A 10 -7.60 -0.31 10.02
CA GLN A 10 -8.49 0.78 10.43
C GLN A 10 -9.39 0.43 11.61
N THR A 11 -9.81 -0.84 11.76
CA THR A 11 -10.88 -1.20 12.69
C THR A 11 -10.45 -2.11 13.83
N ARG A 12 -9.26 -2.70 13.80
CA ARG A 12 -8.79 -3.63 14.84
C ARG A 12 -7.90 -2.90 15.85
N PRO A 13 -8.31 -2.80 17.13
CA PRO A 13 -7.43 -2.32 18.18
C PRO A 13 -6.12 -3.12 18.23
N GLY A 14 -5.00 -2.42 18.36
CA GLY A 14 -3.67 -3.02 18.45
C GLY A 14 -3.01 -3.33 17.10
N ALA A 15 -3.56 -2.89 15.96
CA ALA A 15 -2.82 -2.87 14.71
C ALA A 15 -1.54 -2.04 14.88
N ARG A 16 -0.40 -2.57 14.40
CA ARG A 16 0.93 -1.93 14.51
C ARG A 16 1.40 -1.26 13.24
N GLY A 17 0.68 -1.46 12.15
CA GLY A 17 0.95 -0.87 10.85
C GLY A 17 0.24 -1.60 9.73
N ALA A 18 0.31 -1.05 8.53
CA ALA A 18 -0.25 -1.64 7.31
C ALA A 18 0.72 -1.54 6.13
N LEU A 19 0.85 -2.62 5.37
CA LEU A 19 1.56 -2.66 4.09
C LEU A 19 0.53 -3.02 3.02
N LEU A 20 0.25 -2.08 2.12
CA LEU A 20 -0.74 -2.23 1.06
C LEU A 20 0.00 -2.34 -0.28
N PHE A 21 -0.15 -3.47 -0.95
CA PHE A 21 0.52 -3.74 -2.22
C PHE A 21 -0.48 -3.75 -3.36
N HIS A 22 -0.17 -2.95 -4.38
CA HIS A 22 -0.85 -2.86 -5.68
C HIS A 22 -2.25 -2.25 -5.63
N ALA A 23 -2.81 -1.95 -4.46
CA ALA A 23 -4.13 -1.35 -4.32
C ALA A 23 -4.23 -0.50 -3.04
N CYS A 24 -5.18 0.42 -3.01
CA CYS A 24 -5.55 1.24 -1.86
C CYS A 24 -6.99 1.74 -2.04
N VAL A 25 -7.83 1.60 -1.02
CA VAL A 25 -9.20 2.15 -1.06
C VAL A 25 -9.33 3.39 -0.20
N PRO A 26 -10.34 4.25 -0.42
CA PRO A 26 -10.56 5.43 0.42
C PRO A 26 -10.71 5.03 1.89
N ILE A 27 -10.18 5.86 2.82
CA ILE A 27 -10.33 5.66 4.27
C ILE A 27 -11.81 5.44 4.65
N ALA A 28 -12.70 6.19 4.01
CA ALA A 28 -14.15 6.14 4.20
C ALA A 28 -14.78 4.75 4.00
N GLU A 29 -14.13 3.86 3.26
CA GLU A 29 -14.61 2.49 3.03
C GLU A 29 -14.70 1.68 4.35
N PHE A 30 -13.76 1.91 5.28
CA PHE A 30 -13.68 1.15 6.53
C PHE A 30 -13.72 1.99 7.81
N GLY A 31 -13.71 3.32 7.72
CA GLY A 31 -13.76 4.18 8.88
C GLY A 31 -13.85 5.66 8.53
N ARG A 32 -13.99 6.51 9.55
CA ARG A 32 -14.08 7.97 9.34
C ARG A 32 -12.71 8.65 9.20
N ALA A 33 -11.67 8.02 9.73
CA ALA A 33 -10.30 8.52 9.74
C ALA A 33 -9.32 7.34 9.77
N TRP A 34 -8.08 7.59 9.35
CA TRP A 34 -6.98 6.65 9.60
C TRP A 34 -6.58 6.69 11.08
N PRO A 35 -6.29 5.56 11.74
CA PRO A 35 -5.88 5.56 13.14
C PRO A 35 -4.54 6.29 13.34
N VAL A 36 -4.45 7.14 14.37
CA VAL A 36 -3.33 8.07 14.60
C VAL A 36 -1.97 7.39 14.65
N ASP A 37 -1.87 6.27 15.39
CA ASP A 37 -0.59 5.60 15.67
C ASP A 37 -0.33 4.38 14.78
N VAL A 38 -1.08 4.21 13.68
CA VAL A 38 -0.92 3.07 12.78
C VAL A 38 -0.15 3.51 11.54
N PRO A 39 1.15 3.23 11.42
CA PRO A 39 1.91 3.57 10.23
C PRO A 39 1.43 2.78 9.01
N VAL A 40 1.59 3.33 7.81
CA VAL A 40 1.15 2.68 6.57
C VAL A 40 2.08 2.96 5.40
N GLN A 41 2.35 1.93 4.59
CA GLN A 41 2.97 2.11 3.28
C GLN A 41 2.08 1.53 2.18
N VAL A 42 1.95 2.28 1.09
CA VAL A 42 1.28 1.84 -0.14
C VAL A 42 2.33 1.66 -1.24
N HIS A 43 2.30 0.54 -1.95
CA HIS A 43 3.29 0.21 -2.99
C HIS A 43 2.61 -0.15 -4.30
N ALA A 44 2.90 0.59 -5.37
CA ALA A 44 2.37 0.32 -6.71
C ALA A 44 3.36 0.74 -7.79
N MET A 45 3.15 0.34 -9.04
CA MET A 45 3.92 0.90 -10.15
C MET A 45 3.31 2.23 -10.61
N GLU A 46 4.16 3.16 -11.06
CA GLU A 46 3.77 4.54 -11.36
C GLU A 46 2.81 4.68 -12.56
N ASN A 47 2.80 3.68 -13.47
CA ASN A 47 1.90 3.63 -14.63
C ASN A 47 1.02 2.36 -14.63
N ASP A 48 0.77 1.75 -13.47
CA ASP A 48 -0.13 0.60 -13.38
C ASP A 48 -1.58 1.06 -13.64
N PRO A 49 -2.24 0.64 -14.73
CA PRO A 49 -3.57 1.14 -15.09
C PRO A 49 -4.63 0.80 -14.04
N PHE A 50 -4.50 -0.34 -13.35
CA PHE A 50 -5.43 -0.71 -12.28
C PHE A 50 -5.29 0.20 -11.06
N PHE A 51 -4.08 0.68 -10.78
CA PHE A 51 -3.83 1.55 -9.64
C PHE A 51 -4.09 3.02 -9.97
N VAL A 52 -3.68 3.46 -11.16
CA VAL A 52 -3.73 4.86 -11.59
C VAL A 52 -5.12 5.26 -12.07
N ASP A 53 -5.75 4.44 -12.91
CA ASP A 53 -6.97 4.83 -13.63
C ASP A 53 -8.25 4.43 -12.87
N GLU A 54 -8.19 3.47 -11.94
CA GLU A 54 -9.36 3.00 -11.17
C GLU A 54 -9.56 3.72 -9.83
N GLY A 55 -8.67 4.67 -9.49
CA GLY A 55 -8.84 5.57 -8.34
C GLY A 55 -8.00 5.24 -7.10
N ASP A 56 -7.30 4.10 -7.09
CA ASP A 56 -6.45 3.69 -5.97
C ASP A 56 -5.30 4.68 -5.70
N LEU A 57 -4.73 5.28 -6.75
CA LEU A 57 -3.71 6.33 -6.61
C LEU A 57 -4.26 7.56 -5.89
N ALA A 58 -5.47 7.99 -6.23
CA ALA A 58 -6.12 9.12 -5.55
C ALA A 58 -6.43 8.78 -4.08
N ALA A 59 -6.88 7.55 -3.81
CA ALA A 59 -7.10 7.08 -2.45
C ALA A 59 -5.79 7.01 -1.64
N ALA A 60 -4.70 6.55 -2.24
CA ALA A 60 -3.39 6.47 -1.62
C ALA A 60 -2.83 7.86 -1.28
N HIS A 61 -2.98 8.84 -2.18
CA HIS A 61 -2.62 10.23 -1.89
C HIS A 61 -3.43 10.80 -0.72
N ALA A 62 -4.75 10.63 -0.74
CA ALA A 62 -5.62 11.09 0.35
C ALA A 62 -5.27 10.43 1.70
N LEU A 63 -4.87 9.15 1.68
CA LEU A 63 -4.43 8.44 2.87
C LEU A 63 -3.08 8.97 3.39
N VAL A 64 -2.12 9.24 2.51
CA VAL A 64 -0.82 9.85 2.89
C VAL A 64 -1.02 11.25 3.48
N ASP A 65 -1.94 12.04 2.93
CA ASP A 65 -2.25 13.38 3.45
C ASP A 65 -2.94 13.34 4.83
N ALA A 66 -3.71 12.28 5.11
CA ALA A 66 -4.51 12.16 6.33
C ALA A 66 -3.78 11.49 7.50
N ALA A 67 -2.80 10.62 7.23
CA ALA A 67 -2.15 9.80 8.25
C ALA A 67 -0.79 10.39 8.68
N ALA A 68 -0.50 10.35 9.99
CA ALA A 68 0.73 10.92 10.54
C ALA A 68 2.01 10.20 10.08
N HIS A 69 1.90 8.89 9.81
CA HIS A 69 3.02 8.03 9.45
C HIS A 69 2.66 7.23 8.19
N ALA A 70 2.64 7.89 7.05
CA ALA A 70 2.27 7.27 5.77
C ALA A 70 3.28 7.56 4.65
N GLU A 71 3.50 6.56 3.79
CA GLU A 71 4.33 6.69 2.59
C GLU A 71 3.64 6.01 1.40
N LEU A 72 3.57 6.71 0.25
CA LEU A 72 3.25 6.10 -1.04
C LEU A 72 4.56 5.89 -1.80
N VAL A 73 4.84 4.65 -2.18
CA VAL A 73 6.04 4.27 -2.92
C VAL A 73 5.63 3.82 -4.31
N LEU A 74 5.96 4.64 -5.31
CA LEU A 74 5.77 4.30 -6.73
C LEU A 74 7.07 3.74 -7.32
N TYR A 75 6.95 2.59 -7.97
CA TYR A 75 8.04 1.94 -8.68
C TYR A 75 7.93 2.25 -10.18
N PRO A 76 9.04 2.51 -10.89
CA PRO A 76 9.00 2.65 -12.34
C PRO A 76 8.43 1.40 -13.00
N GLY A 77 7.49 1.58 -13.93
CA GLY A 77 6.82 0.49 -14.65
C GLY A 77 5.31 0.67 -14.74
N HIS A 78 4.62 -0.37 -15.24
CA HIS A 78 3.17 -0.38 -15.52
C HIS A 78 2.48 -1.68 -15.10
N GLN A 79 3.17 -2.55 -14.36
CA GLN A 79 2.67 -3.87 -13.97
C GLN A 79 1.99 -3.79 -12.61
N HIS A 80 0.81 -4.40 -12.50
CA HIS A 80 0.04 -4.45 -11.26
C HIS A 80 0.71 -5.36 -10.21
N LEU A 81 0.69 -6.67 -10.45
CA LEU A 81 1.21 -7.68 -9.54
C LEU A 81 2.71 -7.93 -9.76
N PHE A 82 3.50 -6.86 -9.75
CA PHE A 82 4.93 -6.93 -10.09
C PHE A 82 5.79 -7.68 -9.07
N ALA A 83 5.28 -7.91 -7.86
CA ALA A 83 5.98 -8.62 -6.80
C ALA A 83 5.78 -10.14 -6.83
N ASP A 84 4.82 -10.65 -7.62
CA ASP A 84 4.51 -12.07 -7.69
C ASP A 84 5.39 -12.78 -8.72
N ALA A 85 6.36 -13.55 -8.25
CA ALA A 85 7.34 -14.27 -9.08
C ALA A 85 6.73 -15.40 -9.94
N SER A 86 5.46 -15.75 -9.74
CA SER A 86 4.76 -16.75 -10.56
C SER A 86 4.10 -16.17 -11.81
N LEU A 87 4.03 -14.84 -11.93
CA LEU A 87 3.31 -14.14 -13.00
C LEU A 87 4.26 -13.51 -14.04
N PRO A 88 3.82 -13.36 -15.30
CA PRO A 88 4.55 -12.62 -16.33
C PRO A 88 4.79 -11.14 -15.97
N SER A 89 3.96 -10.58 -15.09
CA SER A 89 4.07 -9.22 -14.57
C SER A 89 5.24 -9.01 -13.62
N TYR A 90 5.92 -10.08 -13.19
CA TYR A 90 7.00 -10.02 -12.21
C TYR A 90 8.15 -9.12 -12.66
N ASP A 91 8.46 -8.12 -11.84
CA ASP A 91 9.64 -7.28 -12.00
C ASP A 91 10.61 -7.54 -10.84
N ARG A 92 11.65 -8.33 -11.09
CA ARG A 92 12.61 -8.74 -10.06
C ARG A 92 13.27 -7.56 -9.33
N PRO A 93 13.79 -6.52 -10.03
CA PRO A 93 14.34 -5.35 -9.35
C PRO A 93 13.34 -4.61 -8.45
N ALA A 94 12.12 -4.36 -8.91
CA ALA A 94 11.09 -3.67 -8.15
C ALA A 94 10.62 -4.52 -6.96
N ALA A 95 10.41 -5.82 -7.16
CA ALA A 95 10.05 -6.76 -6.11
C ALA A 95 11.12 -6.80 -5.00
N ALA A 96 12.40 -6.83 -5.36
CA ALA A 96 13.50 -6.80 -4.39
C ALA A 96 13.51 -5.49 -3.57
N ARG A 97 13.24 -4.34 -4.21
CA ARG A 97 13.12 -3.06 -3.50
C ARG A 97 11.90 -3.03 -2.57
N LEU A 98 10.75 -3.55 -3.01
CA LEU A 98 9.54 -3.66 -2.19
C LEU A 98 9.80 -4.53 -0.96
N ILE A 99 10.41 -5.70 -1.13
CA ILE A 99 10.76 -6.60 -0.03
C ILE A 99 11.67 -5.88 0.97
N ARG A 100 12.69 -5.14 0.49
CA ARG A 100 13.59 -4.41 1.39
C ARG A 100 12.83 -3.39 2.24
N ARG A 101 11.99 -2.57 1.63
CA ARG A 101 11.16 -1.57 2.34
C ARG A 101 10.20 -2.21 3.32
N THR A 102 9.57 -3.32 2.93
CA THR A 102 8.70 -4.12 3.81
C THR A 102 9.45 -4.58 5.05
N LEU A 103 10.67 -5.12 4.90
CA LEU A 103 11.47 -5.56 6.05
C LEU A 103 11.90 -4.39 6.93
N ASP A 104 12.30 -3.26 6.34
CA ASP A 104 12.67 -2.06 7.08
C ASP A 104 11.45 -1.48 7.86
N PHE A 105 10.25 -1.48 7.26
CA PHE A 105 9.00 -1.12 7.93
C PHE A 105 8.70 -2.03 9.11
N LEU A 106 8.76 -3.34 8.91
CA LEU A 106 8.48 -4.34 9.96
C LEU A 106 9.51 -4.30 11.11
N ALA A 107 10.76 -3.92 10.83
CA ALA A 107 11.78 -3.77 11.86
C ALA A 107 11.59 -2.51 12.73
N GLY A 108 10.86 -1.51 12.22
CA GLY A 108 10.50 -0.29 12.95
C GLY A 108 9.18 -0.39 13.73
N CYS A 109 8.40 -1.47 13.53
CA CYS A 109 7.10 -1.69 14.15
C CYS A 109 7.15 -2.11 15.61
#